data_AF-A0A914CGU1-F1
#
_entry.id   AF-A0A914CGU1-F1
#
_cell.length_a   1.000
_cell.length_b   1.000
_cell.length_c   1.000
_cell.angle_alpha   90.00
_cell.angle_beta   90.00
_cell.angle_gamma   90.00
#
_symmetry.space_group_name_H-M   'P 1'
#
loop_
_entity.id
_entity.type
_entity.pdbx_description
1 polymer ?
#
loop_
_entity_poly.entity_id
_entity_poly.type
_entity_poly.pdbx_seq_one_letter_code
_entity_poly.pdbx_strand_id
1 'polypeptide(L)'
;MILDFGVWKHPRPAKTKAIKSILIFCILYLIDIHLIYYVSGFWAYPILGQLAFPFRMLFIVFCTAVIFGAFLIGDVYNSYLLDSTGKQKKAKKQRRD
;
A
#
# COMPACT_ATOMS: atom_id res chain seq x y z
N MET A 1 13.70 -0.74 -25.49
CA MET A 1 13.03 -0.45 -24.21
C MET A 1 11.81 -1.34 -23.93
N ILE A 2 11.00 -1.71 -24.94
CA ILE A 2 9.82 -2.61 -24.78
C ILE A 2 10.21 -4.10 -24.60
N LEU A 3 11.35 -4.51 -25.17
CA LEU A 3 11.88 -5.89 -25.06
C LEU A 3 12.24 -6.29 -23.61
N ASP A 4 12.60 -5.31 -22.77
CA ASP A 4 13.01 -5.54 -21.38
C ASP A 4 11.84 -6.08 -20.52
N PHE A 5 10.63 -5.55 -20.77
CA PHE A 5 9.39 -6.01 -20.14
C PHE A 5 8.99 -7.44 -20.55
N GLY A 6 9.45 -7.92 -21.70
CA GLY A 6 9.13 -9.26 -22.21
C GLY A 6 10.08 -10.36 -21.71
N VAL A 7 11.37 -10.04 -21.57
CA VAL A 7 12.43 -10.97 -21.18
C VAL A 7 12.47 -11.19 -19.67
N TRP A 8 12.16 -10.18 -18.87
CA TRP A 8 12.16 -10.29 -17.42
C TRP A 8 10.77 -10.57 -16.87
N LYS A 9 10.33 -11.82 -17.01
CA LYS A 9 9.31 -12.40 -16.12
C LYS A 9 9.90 -12.58 -14.72
N HIS A 10 10.11 -11.47 -14.01
CA HIS A 10 10.52 -11.56 -12.63
C HIS A 10 9.40 -12.26 -11.85
N PRO A 11 9.66 -13.39 -11.16
CA PRO A 11 8.67 -14.03 -10.32
C PRO A 11 8.22 -13.01 -9.28
N ARG A 12 7.00 -12.50 -9.46
CA ARG A 12 6.43 -11.45 -8.61
C ARG A 12 6.45 -11.98 -7.18
N PRO A 13 7.18 -11.33 -6.25
CA PRO A 13 7.31 -11.83 -4.90
C PRO A 13 5.94 -11.96 -4.25
N ALA A 14 5.82 -12.91 -3.33
CA ALA A 14 4.57 -13.26 -2.68
C ALA A 14 3.86 -12.01 -2.13
N LYS A 15 2.57 -11.91 -2.45
CA LYS A 15 1.71 -10.73 -2.29
C LYS A 15 1.69 -10.21 -0.85
N THR A 16 1.83 -11.13 0.11
CA THR A 16 1.93 -10.91 1.56
C THR A 16 3.16 -10.10 1.99
N LYS A 17 4.27 -10.12 1.24
CA LYS A 17 5.49 -9.37 1.58
C LYS A 17 5.29 -7.86 1.41
N ALA A 18 4.61 -7.45 0.34
CA ALA A 18 4.33 -6.04 0.07
C ALA A 18 3.32 -5.45 1.09
N ILE A 19 2.28 -6.22 1.46
CA ILE A 19 1.31 -5.79 2.47
C ILE A 19 2.01 -5.51 3.81
N LYS A 20 2.88 -6.44 4.21
CA LYS A 20 3.64 -6.29 5.47
C LYS A 20 4.54 -5.06 5.44
N SER A 21 5.22 -4.75 4.34
CA SER A 21 6.08 -3.57 4.29
C SER A 21 5.28 -2.27 4.35
N ILE A 22 4.13 -2.18 3.67
CA ILE A 22 3.24 -1.02 3.76
C ILE A 22 2.73 -0.84 5.19
N LEU A 23 2.31 -1.93 5.84
CA LEU A 23 1.80 -1.88 7.21
C LEU A 23 2.89 -1.39 8.18
N ILE A 24 4.12 -1.91 8.04
CA ILE A 24 5.27 -1.49 8.83
C ILE A 24 5.56 -0.01 8.60
N PHE A 25 5.54 0.46 7.35
CA PHE A 25 5.76 1.85 7.02
C PHE A 25 4.71 2.78 7.63
N CYS A 26 3.42 2.39 7.60
CA CYS A 26 2.35 3.13 8.27
C CYS A 26 2.55 3.22 9.78
N ILE A 27 2.91 2.12 10.45
CA ILE A 27 3.15 2.11 11.89
C ILE A 27 4.36 2.98 12.24
N LEU A 28 5.44 2.86 11.47
CA LEU A 28 6.64 3.66 11.64
C LEU A 28 6.33 5.16 11.51
N TYR A 29 5.52 5.54 10.52
CA TYR A 29 5.09 6.92 10.31
C TYR A 29 4.22 7.46 11.45
N LEU A 30 3.30 6.62 11.98
CA LEU A 30 2.51 6.98 13.16
C LEU A 30 3.42 7.23 14.37
N ILE A 31 4.39 6.36 14.61
CA ILE A 31 5.36 6.52 15.70
C ILE A 31 6.17 7.81 15.51
N ASP A 32 6.63 8.07 14.28
CA ASP A 32 7.43 9.26 13.95
C ASP A 32 6.69 10.56 14.28
N ILE A 33 5.42 10.69 13.89
CA ILE A 33 4.58 11.86 14.22
C ILE A 33 4.43 12.04 15.74
N HIS A 34 4.22 10.95 16.48
CA HIS A 34 4.08 11.03 17.95
C HIS A 34 5.42 11.37 18.62
N LEU A 35 6.53 10.87 18.08
CA LEU A 35 7.87 11.15 18.57
C LEU A 35 8.23 12.62 18.35
N ILE A 36 7.93 13.19 17.19
CA ILE A 36 8.15 14.61 16.90
C ILE A 36 7.38 15.49 17.88
N TYR A 37 6.12 15.15 18.18
CA TYR A 37 5.33 15.87 19.17
C TYR A 37 5.93 15.76 20.58
N TYR A 38 6.39 14.57 20.97
CA TYR A 38 6.99 14.35 22.28
C TYR A 38 8.31 15.11 22.47
N VAL A 39 9.18 15.13 21.44
CA VAL A 39 10.49 15.79 21.50
C VAL A 39 10.38 17.30 21.36
N SER A 40 9.53 17.78 20.44
CA SER A 40 9.50 19.20 20.06
C SER A 40 8.43 19.99 20.81
N GLY A 41 7.43 19.32 21.40
CA GLY A 41 6.28 19.97 22.02
C GLY A 41 5.32 20.64 21.03
N PHE A 42 5.64 20.61 19.74
CA PHE A 42 4.80 21.10 18.65
C PHE A 42 4.53 19.99 17.63
N TRP A 43 3.39 20.08 16.96
CA TRP A 43 3.03 19.14 15.90
C TRP A 43 3.78 19.48 14.61
N ALA A 44 4.27 18.46 13.90
CA ALA A 44 4.90 18.61 12.59
C ALA A 44 4.00 19.34 11.58
N TYR A 45 2.67 19.21 11.75
CA TYR A 45 1.68 19.94 10.95
C TYR A 45 0.89 20.91 11.82
N PRO A 46 0.83 22.20 11.46
CA PRO A 46 0.11 23.22 12.23
C PRO A 46 -1.40 22.94 12.31
N ILE A 47 -1.97 22.26 11.30
CA ILE A 47 -3.38 21.82 11.29
C ILE A 47 -3.71 20.88 12.46
N LEU A 48 -2.74 20.04 12.88
CA LEU A 48 -2.89 19.17 14.04
C LEU A 48 -2.89 20.00 15.31
N GLY A 49 -2.03 21.02 15.41
CA GLY A 49 -1.98 21.94 16.55
C GLY A 49 -3.29 22.70 16.78
N GLN A 50 -4.00 23.08 15.71
CA GLN A 50 -5.28 23.81 15.79
C GLN A 50 -6.49 22.93 16.11
N LEU A 51 -6.45 21.64 15.79
CA LEU A 51 -7.56 20.72 16.04
C LEU A 51 -7.64 20.31 17.51
N ALA A 52 -8.86 20.13 18.05
CA ALA A 52 -9.04 19.54 19.37
C ALA A 52 -8.60 18.07 19.38
N PHE A 53 -8.19 17.55 20.56
CA PHE A 53 -7.72 16.17 20.75
C PHE A 53 -8.55 15.08 20.03
N PRO A 54 -9.91 15.06 20.10
CA PRO A 54 -10.69 14.04 19.42
C PRO A 54 -10.63 14.14 17.89
N PHE A 55 -10.60 15.35 17.33
CA PHE A 55 -10.52 15.54 15.88
C PHE A 55 -9.14 15.16 15.32
N ARG A 56 -8.07 15.33 16.12
CA ARG A 56 -6.72 14.87 15.75
C ARG A 56 -6.69 13.35 15.54
N MET A 57 -7.26 12.61 16.49
CA MET A 57 -7.36 11.15 16.38
C MET A 57 -8.17 10.73 15.14
N LEU A 58 -9.28 11.42 14.89
CA LEU A 58 -10.14 11.14 13.74
C LEU A 58 -9.42 11.39 12.40
N PHE A 59 -8.64 12.48 12.30
CA PHE A 59 -7.84 12.78 11.11
C PHE A 59 -6.77 11.72 10.85
N ILE A 60 -6.05 11.29 11.90
CA ILE A 60 -5.02 10.26 11.79
C ILE A 60 -5.62 8.92 11.38
N VAL A 61 -6.73 8.52 12.00
CA VAL A 61 -7.46 7.28 11.64
C VAL A 61 -7.97 7.37 10.20
N PHE A 62 -8.51 8.51 9.78
CA PHE A 62 -8.98 8.72 8.42
C PHE A 62 -7.85 8.58 7.39
N CYS A 63 -6.71 9.24 7.60
CA CYS A 63 -5.54 9.11 6.72
C CYS A 63 -5.04 7.66 6.65
N THR A 64 -5.01 6.97 7.78
CA THR A 64 -4.64 5.54 7.85
C THR A 64 -5.62 4.67 7.06
N ALA A 65 -6.92 4.94 7.20
CA ALA A 65 -7.98 4.23 6.47
C ALA A 65 -7.91 4.51 4.96
N VAL A 66 -7.60 5.73 4.54
CA VAL A 66 -7.39 6.08 3.12
C VAL A 66 -6.22 5.29 2.53
N ILE A 67 -5.09 5.22 3.23
CA ILE A 67 -3.92 4.45 2.77
C ILE A 67 -4.27 2.96 2.70
N PHE A 68 -4.98 2.44 3.70
CA PHE A 68 -5.44 1.06 3.72
C PHE A 68 -6.44 0.76 2.59
N GLY A 69 -7.36 1.68 2.31
CA GLY A 69 -8.33 1.58 1.22
C GLY A 69 -7.65 1.62 -0.15
N ALA A 70 -6.73 2.55 -0.38
CA ALA A 70 -5.91 2.60 -1.58
C ALA A 70 -5.11 1.31 -1.79
N PHE A 71 -4.60 0.74 -0.70
CA PHE A 71 -3.93 -0.55 -0.71
C PHE A 71 -4.87 -1.70 -1.12
N LEU A 72 -6.06 -1.80 -0.52
CA LEU A 72 -7.07 -2.80 -0.88
C LEU A 72 -7.48 -2.70 -2.35
N ILE A 73 -7.72 -1.48 -2.86
CA ILE A 73 -8.04 -1.24 -4.27
C ILE A 73 -6.89 -1.72 -5.16
N GLY A 74 -5.65 -1.45 -4.77
CA GLY A 74 -4.45 -1.95 -5.45
C GLY A 74 -4.38 -3.48 -5.49
N ASP A 75 -4.72 -4.15 -4.37
CA ASP A 75 -4.73 -5.61 -4.31
C ASP A 75 -5.86 -6.22 -5.15
N VAL A 76 -7.05 -5.64 -5.10
CA VAL A 76 -8.20 -6.03 -5.93
C VAL A 76 -7.83 -5.89 -7.40
N TYR A 77 -7.31 -4.75 -7.85
CA TYR A 77 -6.88 -4.53 -9.23
C TYR A 77 -5.79 -5.52 -9.67
N ASN A 78 -4.81 -5.77 -8.79
CA ASN A 78 -3.74 -6.73 -9.04
C ASN A 78 -4.27 -8.18 -9.12
N SER A 79 -5.28 -8.55 -8.34
CA SER A 79 -5.92 -9.86 -8.39
C SER A 79 -6.68 -10.09 -9.70
N TYR A 80 -7.41 -9.07 -10.20
CA TYR A 80 -8.09 -9.12 -11.50
C TYR A 80 -7.10 -9.31 -12.66
N LEU A 81 -5.95 -8.61 -12.65
CA LEU A 81 -4.92 -8.77 -13.68
C LEU A 81 -4.25 -10.16 -13.66
N LEU A 82 -4.06 -10.73 -12.47
CA LEU A 82 -3.49 -12.08 -12.31
C LEU A 82 -4.45 -13.18 -12.75
N ASP A 83 -5.75 -13.04 -12.48
CA ASP A 83 -6.77 -13.99 -12.97
C ASP A 83 -6.85 -13.98 -14.51
N SER A 84 -6.81 -12.79 -15.12
CA SER A 84 -6.69 -12.61 -16.57
C SER A 84 -5.45 -13.31 -17.15
N THR A 85 -4.31 -13.16 -16.49
CA THR A 85 -3.03 -13.78 -16.93
C THR A 85 -3.05 -15.30 -16.77
N GLY A 86 -3.71 -15.83 -15.73
CA GLY A 86 -3.88 -17.27 -15.49
C GLY A 86 -4.74 -17.96 -16.55
N LYS A 87 -5.86 -17.32 -16.93
CA LYS A 87 -6.74 -17.79 -18.01
C LYS A 87 -6.03 -17.81 -19.37
N GLN A 88 -5.27 -16.76 -19.69
CA GLN A 88 -4.45 -16.69 -20.91
C GLN A 88 -3.39 -17.79 -20.98
N LYS A 89 -2.72 -18.13 -19.86
CA LYS A 89 -1.74 -19.23 -19.83
C LYS A 89 -2.39 -20.60 -20.05
N LYS A 90 -3.57 -20.87 -19.48
CA LYS A 90 -4.28 -22.13 -19.68
C LYS A 90 -4.79 -22.29 -21.12
N ALA A 91 -5.37 -21.23 -21.70
CA ALA A 91 -5.83 -21.23 -23.08
C ALA A 91 -4.68 -21.43 -24.09
N LYS A 92 -3.49 -20.88 -23.82
CA LYS A 92 -2.31 -21.04 -24.67
C LYS A 92 -1.65 -22.43 -24.53
N LYS A 93 -1.80 -23.11 -23.40
CA LYS A 93 -1.32 -24.48 -23.20
C LYS A 93 -2.22 -25.48 -23.93
N GLN A 94 -3.54 -25.33 -23.83
CA GLN A 94 -4.52 -26.21 -24.47
C GLN A 94 -4.61 -26.07 -26.01
N ARG A 95 -3.99 -25.04 -26.60
CA ARG A 95 -3.80 -24.91 -28.06
C ARG A 95 -2.49 -25.52 -28.56
N ARG A 96 -1.60 -25.95 -27.66
CA ARG A 96 -0.31 -26.58 -27.98
C ARG A 96 -0.31 -28.09 -27.74
N ASP A 97 -1.36 -28.61 -27.10
CA ASP A 97 -1.68 -30.03 -26.96
C ASP A 97 -2.72 -30.40 -28.03
#